data_AF-A0AAD3VPA7-F1
#
_entry.id   AF-A0AAD3VPA7-F1
#
_cell.length_a   1.000
_cell.length_b   1.000
_cell.length_c   1.000
_cell.angle_alpha   90.00
_cell.angle_beta   90.00
_cell.angle_gamma   90.00
#
_symmetry.space_group_name_H-M   'P 1'
#
loop_
_entity.id
_entity.type
_entity.pdbx_description
1 polymer ?
#
loop_
_entity_poly.entity_id
_entity_poly.type
_entity_poly.pdbx_seq_one_letter_code
_entity_poly.pdbx_strand_id
1 'polypeptide(L)'
;MVRISAVTPYPMSQKLLERYVGGIVKGMATVKACSRDDFDPEACDVAVVYAESPTQRMFMQKYRDLKVIGIRFTIQASGVRALSRLPSGSRIGVVADHHQCANMLLREVLDSGVFDLRYVSGAFSDMESMDVHAFAVAEEMDATLWTKYKGPPEKVMVLPRSLLPLSVAEIIGAVVQMQSERAYPGYL
;
A
#
# COMPACT_ATOMS: atom_id res chain seq x y z
N MET A 1 23.27 5.45 9.44
CA MET A 1 22.15 4.52 9.18
C MET A 1 21.49 4.91 7.85
N VAL A 2 21.00 3.96 7.05
CA VAL A 2 20.30 4.27 5.79
C VAL A 2 18.99 4.98 6.09
N ARG A 3 18.67 6.04 5.34
CA ARG A 3 17.48 6.87 5.48
C ARG A 3 16.51 6.57 4.34
N ILE A 4 15.31 6.12 4.67
CA ILE A 4 14.26 5.80 3.70
C ILE A 4 13.12 6.79 3.82
N SER A 5 12.72 7.38 2.69
CA SER A 5 11.47 8.13 2.58
C SER A 5 10.40 7.26 1.94
N ALA A 6 9.35 6.96 2.69
CA ALA A 6 8.16 6.24 2.24
C ALA A 6 7.13 7.25 1.70
N VAL A 7 7.16 7.51 0.40
CA VAL A 7 6.44 8.62 -0.23
C VAL A 7 5.10 8.13 -0.80
N THR A 8 4.02 8.78 -0.38
CA THR A 8 2.67 8.50 -0.88
C THR A 8 1.90 9.80 -1.10
N PRO A 9 1.13 9.93 -2.21
CA PRO A 9 0.23 11.06 -2.39
C PRO A 9 -1.01 10.98 -1.48
N TYR A 10 -1.21 9.85 -0.79
CA TYR A 10 -2.37 9.59 0.06
C TYR A 10 -1.95 9.68 1.54
N PRO A 11 -2.37 10.75 2.27
CA PRO A 11 -2.00 10.95 3.68
C PRO A 11 -2.36 9.76 4.57
N MET A 12 -3.52 9.15 4.34
CA MET A 12 -3.98 8.02 5.17
C MET A 12 -3.10 6.78 5.04
N SER A 13 -2.42 6.60 3.91
CA SER A 13 -1.49 5.49 3.71
C SER A 13 -0.10 5.75 4.30
N GLN A 14 0.23 6.97 4.76
CA GLN A 14 1.57 7.28 5.27
C GLN A 14 1.94 6.39 6.47
N LYS A 15 1.08 6.35 7.49
CA LYS A 15 1.31 5.49 8.68
C LYS A 15 1.41 4.02 8.32
N LEU A 16 0.59 3.57 7.36
CA LEU A 16 0.62 2.20 6.89
C LEU A 16 1.95 1.89 6.17
N LEU A 17 2.36 2.72 5.22
CA LEU A 17 3.62 2.58 4.49
C LEU A 17 4.81 2.58 5.45
N GLU A 18 4.84 3.54 6.39
CA GLU A 18 5.91 3.65 7.40
C GLU A 18 6.00 2.37 8.23
N ARG A 19 4.86 1.82 8.67
CA ARG A 19 4.82 0.57 9.43
C ARG A 19 5.31 -0.63 8.61
N TYR A 20 4.88 -0.77 7.36
CA TYR A 20 5.29 -1.91 6.53
C TYR A 20 6.77 -1.83 6.16
N VAL A 21 7.21 -0.70 5.62
CA VAL A 21 8.61 -0.49 5.21
C VAL A 21 9.52 -0.53 6.45
N GLY A 22 9.14 0.18 7.53
CA GLY A 22 9.87 0.20 8.79
C GLY A 22 9.95 -1.17 9.47
N GLY A 23 8.90 -1.99 9.36
CA GLY A 23 8.91 -3.37 9.85
C GLY A 23 9.92 -4.25 9.11
N ILE A 24 10.00 -4.12 7.78
CA ILE A 24 10.96 -4.87 6.94
C ILE A 24 12.40 -4.52 7.26
N VAL A 25 12.69 -3.23 7.45
CA VAL A 25 14.05 -2.70 7.60
C VAL A 25 14.45 -2.40 9.04
N LYS A 26 13.70 -2.95 10.00
CA LYS A 26 13.90 -2.68 11.43
C LYS A 26 15.33 -2.98 11.84
N GLY A 27 16.02 -1.97 12.39
CA GLY A 27 17.43 -2.06 12.80
C GLY A 27 18.44 -1.84 11.68
N MET A 28 18.02 -1.81 10.40
CA MET A 28 18.89 -1.58 9.24
C MET A 28 18.80 -0.14 8.71
N ALA A 29 17.61 0.46 8.77
CA ALA A 29 17.35 1.80 8.26
C ALA A 29 16.37 2.58 9.15
N THR A 30 16.39 3.91 9.03
CA THR A 30 15.32 4.79 9.54
C THR A 30 14.32 5.03 8.41
N VAL A 31 13.03 4.98 8.73
CA VAL A 31 11.94 5.19 7.76
C VAL A 31 11.12 6.38 8.22
N LYS A 32 10.79 7.28 7.29
CA LYS A 32 9.84 8.36 7.49
C LYS A 32 8.86 8.37 6.33
N ALA A 33 7.57 8.26 6.59
CA ALA A 33 6.58 8.51 5.56
C ALA A 33 6.35 10.01 5.36
N CYS A 34 6.14 10.41 4.11
CA CYS A 34 5.86 11.80 3.77
C CYS A 34 4.97 11.90 2.52
N SER A 35 4.42 13.10 2.31
CA SER A 35 3.77 13.43 1.05
C SER A 35 4.82 13.64 -0.04
N ARG A 36 4.38 13.72 -1.29
CA ARG A 36 5.25 14.10 -2.40
C ARG A 36 5.82 15.51 -2.22
N ASP A 37 5.04 16.42 -1.65
CA ASP A 37 5.40 17.83 -1.56
C ASP A 37 6.35 18.09 -0.38
N ASP A 38 6.31 17.22 0.66
CA ASP A 38 7.25 17.22 1.79
C ASP A 38 8.50 16.37 1.55
N PHE A 39 8.67 15.82 0.34
CA PHE A 39 9.81 14.96 0.03
C PHE A 39 11.08 15.79 -0.16
N ASP A 40 12.09 15.50 0.66
CA ASP A 40 13.43 16.07 0.57
C ASP A 40 14.44 15.01 0.08
N PRO A 41 14.98 15.15 -1.14
CA PRO A 41 15.96 14.21 -1.68
C PRO A 41 17.32 14.24 -0.96
N GLU A 42 17.70 15.35 -0.31
CA GLU A 42 18.99 15.45 0.40
C GLU A 42 18.94 14.73 1.77
N ALA A 43 17.75 14.66 2.35
CA ALA A 43 17.47 13.94 3.58
C ALA A 43 17.27 12.41 3.37
N CYS A 44 17.37 11.91 2.14
CA CYS A 44 16.96 10.57 1.75
C CYS A 44 18.08 9.80 1.05
N ASP A 45 18.23 8.52 1.36
CA ASP A 45 19.13 7.60 0.65
C ASP A 45 18.36 6.71 -0.33
N VAL A 46 17.13 6.31 0.05
CA VAL A 46 16.25 5.46 -0.75
C VAL A 46 14.82 5.98 -0.66
N ALA A 47 14.20 6.27 -1.80
CA ALA A 47 12.78 6.60 -1.88
C ALA A 47 11.96 5.35 -2.19
N VAL A 48 10.99 5.05 -1.33
CA VAL A 48 10.00 3.99 -1.53
C VAL A 48 8.67 4.64 -1.92
N VAL A 49 8.13 4.26 -3.07
CA VAL A 49 6.91 4.83 -3.68
C VAL A 49 6.01 3.70 -4.19
N TYR A 50 4.72 3.94 -4.36
CA TYR A 50 3.86 2.98 -5.05
C TYR A 50 4.34 2.71 -6.48
N ALA A 51 4.48 1.43 -6.84
CA ALA A 51 4.88 1.01 -8.17
C ALA A 51 3.87 1.49 -9.23
N GLU A 52 4.36 1.81 -10.43
CA GLU A 52 3.60 2.26 -11.60
C GLU A 52 2.84 3.58 -11.40
N SER A 53 2.99 4.21 -10.24
CA SER A 53 2.38 5.49 -9.93
C SER A 53 3.02 6.62 -10.74
N PRO A 54 2.29 7.72 -10.98
CA PRO A 54 2.88 8.95 -11.51
C PRO A 54 4.06 9.44 -10.65
N THR A 55 3.99 9.26 -9.32
CA THR A 55 5.07 9.63 -8.40
C THR A 55 6.35 8.85 -8.67
N GLN A 56 6.27 7.52 -8.88
CA GLN A 56 7.47 6.73 -9.20
C GLN A 56 8.11 7.18 -10.51
N ARG A 57 7.31 7.34 -11.57
CA ARG A 57 7.80 7.80 -12.87
C ARG A 57 8.49 9.15 -12.77
N MET A 58 7.87 10.09 -12.05
CA MET A 58 8.45 11.41 -11.81
C MET A 58 9.77 11.32 -11.02
N PHE A 59 9.81 10.52 -9.94
CA PHE A 59 11.01 10.38 -9.11
C PHE A 59 12.17 9.80 -9.89
N MET A 60 11.94 8.74 -10.69
CA MET A 60 12.97 8.14 -11.54
C MET A 60 13.52 9.10 -12.61
N GLN A 61 12.69 10.03 -13.10
CA GLN A 61 13.11 11.02 -14.09
C GLN A 61 13.86 12.21 -13.47
N LYS A 62 13.37 12.70 -12.33
CA LYS A 62 13.86 13.92 -11.66
C LYS A 62 15.08 13.67 -10.78
N TYR A 63 15.12 12.54 -10.08
CA TYR A 63 16.16 12.19 -9.11
C TYR A 63 16.97 10.99 -9.59
N ARG A 64 17.79 11.20 -10.64
CA ARG A 64 18.51 10.11 -11.32
C ARG A 64 19.49 9.36 -10.42
N ASP A 65 20.11 10.06 -9.48
CA ASP A 65 21.10 9.50 -8.56
C ASP A 65 20.47 8.90 -7.30
N LEU A 66 19.16 9.06 -7.13
CA LEU A 66 18.43 8.52 -5.99
C LEU A 66 17.93 7.11 -6.29
N LYS A 67 18.12 6.19 -5.34
CA LYS A 67 17.51 4.85 -5.43
C LYS A 67 16.01 4.95 -5.20
N VAL A 68 15.21 4.75 -6.25
CA VAL A 68 13.73 4.76 -6.20
C VAL A 68 13.21 3.33 -6.32
N ILE A 69 12.42 2.89 -5.35
CA ILE A 69 11.82 1.54 -5.29
C ILE A 69 10.31 1.64 -5.43
N GLY A 70 9.77 0.90 -6.41
CA GLY A 70 8.33 0.78 -6.62
C GLY A 70 7.75 -0.38 -5.83
N ILE A 71 6.91 -0.10 -4.84
CA ILE A 71 6.26 -1.12 -4.02
C ILE A 71 4.85 -1.44 -4.49
N ARG A 72 4.48 -2.71 -4.38
CA ARG A 72 3.11 -3.18 -4.58
C ARG A 72 2.61 -3.90 -3.34
N PHE A 73 1.35 -3.68 -3.02
CA PHE A 73 0.65 -4.46 -2.01
C PHE A 73 -0.06 -5.65 -2.64
N THR A 74 -0.38 -6.62 -1.79
CA THR A 74 -1.28 -7.73 -2.05
C THR A 74 -2.15 -7.96 -0.83
N ILE A 75 -3.33 -8.52 -1.03
CA ILE A 75 -4.20 -8.97 0.06
C ILE A 75 -3.52 -10.15 0.77
N GLN A 76 -3.54 -10.15 2.11
CA GLN A 76 -3.04 -11.28 2.89
C GLN A 76 -3.98 -12.49 2.74
N ALA A 77 -3.44 -13.70 2.96
CA ALA A 77 -4.20 -14.94 2.86
C ALA A 77 -5.47 -14.98 3.75
N SER A 78 -5.48 -14.27 4.89
CA SER A 78 -6.67 -14.10 5.73
C SER A 78 -7.79 -13.34 5.00
N GLY A 79 -7.48 -12.23 4.33
CA GLY A 79 -8.42 -11.47 3.51
C GLY A 79 -8.91 -12.26 2.30
N VAL A 80 -7.99 -12.97 1.61
CA VAL A 80 -8.35 -13.84 0.48
C VAL A 80 -9.33 -14.93 0.91
N ARG A 81 -9.07 -15.60 2.04
CA ARG A 81 -9.98 -16.63 2.59
C ARG A 81 -11.32 -16.04 3.01
N ALA A 82 -11.35 -14.82 3.57
CA ALA A 82 -12.60 -14.17 3.94
C ALA A 82 -13.48 -13.91 2.70
N LEU A 83 -12.89 -13.38 1.63
CA LEU A 83 -13.58 -13.17 0.36
C LEU A 83 -14.04 -14.48 -0.28
N SER A 84 -13.17 -15.49 -0.30
CA SER A 84 -13.45 -16.79 -0.94
C SER A 84 -14.56 -17.60 -0.24
N ARG A 85 -14.96 -17.22 0.98
CA ARG A 85 -16.07 -17.87 1.71
C ARG A 85 -17.44 -17.29 1.36
N LEU A 86 -17.48 -16.15 0.65
CA LEU A 86 -18.72 -15.54 0.25
C LEU A 86 -19.39 -16.38 -0.85
N PRO A 87 -20.73 -16.40 -0.92
CA PRO A 87 -21.43 -17.13 -1.97
C PRO A 87 -21.02 -16.65 -3.37
N SER A 88 -20.76 -17.58 -4.29
CA SER A 88 -20.47 -17.25 -5.69
C SER A 88 -21.54 -16.35 -6.28
N GLY A 89 -21.13 -15.36 -7.07
CA GLY A 89 -21.99 -14.33 -7.64
C GLY A 89 -22.35 -13.19 -6.69
N SER A 90 -21.93 -13.24 -5.41
CA SER A 90 -22.14 -12.15 -4.46
C SER A 90 -21.54 -10.85 -4.99
N ARG A 91 -22.33 -9.79 -4.88
CA ARG A 91 -21.97 -8.42 -5.26
C ARG A 91 -21.25 -7.74 -4.10
N ILE A 92 -19.97 -7.41 -4.27
CA ILE A 92 -19.07 -6.90 -3.23
C ILE A 92 -18.65 -5.47 -3.52
N GLY A 93 -18.82 -4.59 -2.54
CA GLY A 93 -18.32 -3.22 -2.59
C GLY A 93 -16.86 -3.17 -2.18
N VAL A 94 -15.94 -2.91 -3.11
CA VAL A 94 -14.52 -2.68 -2.79
C VAL A 94 -14.33 -1.19 -2.53
N VAL A 95 -14.04 -0.85 -1.28
CA VAL A 95 -14.11 0.53 -0.81
C VAL A 95 -12.79 0.98 -0.23
N ALA A 96 -12.40 2.18 -0.64
CA ALA A 96 -11.34 2.95 -0.02
C ALA A 96 -11.84 4.38 0.24
N ASP A 97 -11.01 5.22 0.85
CA ASP A 97 -11.38 6.62 1.10
C ASP A 97 -11.66 7.40 -0.19
N HIS A 98 -10.94 7.07 -1.26
CA HIS A 98 -11.09 7.66 -2.59
C HIS A 98 -11.26 6.58 -3.66
N HIS A 99 -11.99 6.88 -4.74
CA HIS A 99 -12.18 5.95 -5.86
C HIS A 99 -10.88 5.39 -6.43
N GLN A 100 -9.83 6.21 -6.55
CA GLN A 100 -8.55 5.74 -7.07
C GLN A 100 -7.92 4.69 -6.15
N CYS A 101 -7.97 4.90 -4.84
CA CYS A 101 -7.51 3.92 -3.86
C CYS A 101 -8.37 2.65 -3.89
N ALA A 102 -9.67 2.78 -4.12
CA ALA A 102 -10.59 1.65 -4.21
C ALA A 102 -10.30 0.79 -5.46
N ASN A 103 -9.95 1.43 -6.57
CA ASN A 103 -9.52 0.73 -7.79
C ASN A 103 -8.17 0.02 -7.62
N MET A 104 -7.24 0.61 -6.86
CA MET A 104 -5.99 -0.06 -6.50
C MET A 104 -6.26 -1.29 -5.62
N LEU A 105 -7.11 -1.16 -4.61
CA LEU A 105 -7.53 -2.29 -3.78
C LEU A 105 -8.25 -3.37 -4.60
N LEU A 106 -9.11 -2.98 -5.54
CA LEU A 106 -9.79 -3.91 -6.45
C LEU A 106 -8.79 -4.70 -7.29
N ARG A 107 -7.75 -4.03 -7.82
CA ARG A 107 -6.65 -4.71 -8.51
C ARG A 107 -5.97 -5.74 -7.60
N GLU A 108 -5.68 -5.37 -6.35
CA GLU A 108 -5.06 -6.30 -5.38
C GLU A 108 -5.97 -7.51 -5.08
N VAL A 109 -7.28 -7.31 -5.00
CA VAL A 109 -8.27 -8.39 -4.85
C VAL A 109 -8.27 -9.32 -6.06
N LEU A 110 -8.26 -8.77 -7.27
CA LEU A 110 -8.23 -9.56 -8.51
C LEU A 110 -6.91 -10.32 -8.66
N ASP A 111 -5.77 -9.68 -8.36
CA ASP A 111 -4.44 -10.31 -8.39
C ASP A 111 -4.33 -11.46 -7.37
N SER A 112 -5.17 -11.47 -6.33
CA SER A 112 -5.22 -12.56 -5.34
C SER A 112 -5.97 -13.82 -5.80
N GLY A 113 -6.60 -13.78 -6.97
CA GLY A 113 -7.25 -14.95 -7.58
C GLY A 113 -8.71 -15.18 -7.20
N VAL A 114 -9.36 -14.23 -6.52
CA VAL A 114 -10.78 -14.33 -6.16
C VAL A 114 -11.63 -13.78 -7.31
N PHE A 115 -12.18 -14.66 -8.16
CA PHE A 115 -12.91 -14.25 -9.36
C PHE A 115 -14.40 -14.61 -9.35
N ASP A 116 -14.86 -15.43 -8.40
CA ASP A 116 -16.25 -15.90 -8.34
C ASP A 116 -17.25 -14.84 -7.82
N LEU A 117 -16.78 -13.61 -7.58
CA LEU A 117 -17.55 -12.51 -7.00
C LEU A 117 -17.76 -11.39 -8.04
N ARG A 118 -18.79 -10.57 -7.84
CA ARG A 118 -19.06 -9.38 -8.66
C ARG A 118 -18.63 -8.14 -7.92
N TYR A 119 -17.62 -7.43 -8.43
CA TYR A 119 -17.06 -6.27 -7.74
C TYR A 119 -17.66 -4.96 -8.22
N VAL A 120 -17.89 -4.05 -7.27
CA VAL A 120 -18.21 -2.64 -7.49
C VAL A 120 -17.23 -1.83 -6.66
N SER A 121 -16.45 -0.94 -7.26
CA SER A 121 -15.54 -0.06 -6.51
C SER A 121 -16.19 1.28 -6.19
N GLY A 122 -15.88 1.84 -5.01
CA GLY A 122 -16.46 3.09 -4.53
C GLY A 122 -15.56 3.81 -3.53
N ALA A 123 -15.74 5.11 -3.39
CA ALA A 123 -15.20 5.87 -2.28
C ALA A 123 -15.99 5.58 -0.99
N PHE A 124 -15.45 5.95 0.16
CA PHE A 124 -16.10 5.75 1.45
C PHE A 124 -17.49 6.42 1.50
N SER A 125 -17.62 7.59 0.89
CA SER A 125 -18.88 8.33 0.75
C SER A 125 -19.99 7.54 0.05
N ASP A 126 -19.63 6.54 -0.76
CA ASP A 126 -20.58 5.79 -1.57
C ASP A 126 -21.14 4.58 -0.82
N MET A 127 -20.54 4.18 0.30
CA MET A 127 -20.88 2.94 1.02
C MET A 127 -22.37 2.82 1.34
N GLU A 128 -23.04 3.91 1.73
CA GLU A 128 -24.45 3.87 2.12
C GLU A 128 -25.40 3.73 0.92
N SER A 129 -24.96 4.10 -0.29
CA SER A 129 -25.77 4.01 -1.52
C SER A 129 -25.45 2.78 -2.37
N MET A 130 -24.41 2.03 -2.02
CA MET A 130 -24.00 0.82 -2.74
C MET A 130 -24.94 -0.36 -2.47
N ASP A 131 -25.63 -0.81 -3.51
CA ASP A 131 -26.39 -2.07 -3.50
C ASP A 131 -25.43 -3.27 -3.62
N VAL A 132 -24.98 -3.75 -2.46
CA VAL A 132 -24.00 -4.84 -2.31
C VAL A 132 -24.34 -5.76 -1.13
N HIS A 133 -23.85 -7.00 -1.19
CA HIS A 133 -24.04 -8.01 -0.15
C HIS A 133 -23.06 -7.82 1.00
N ALA A 134 -21.81 -7.42 0.70
CA ALA A 134 -20.76 -7.14 1.67
C ALA A 134 -19.77 -6.10 1.12
N PHE A 135 -18.99 -5.52 2.03
CA PHE A 135 -17.94 -4.55 1.75
C PHE A 135 -16.56 -5.14 2.04
N ALA A 136 -15.63 -4.91 1.13
CA ALA A 136 -14.22 -5.18 1.28
C ALA A 136 -13.48 -3.84 1.37
N VAL A 137 -13.02 -3.48 2.57
CA VAL A 137 -12.55 -2.13 2.89
C VAL A 137 -11.04 -2.10 3.03
N ALA A 138 -10.41 -1.03 2.54
CA ALA A 138 -8.97 -0.80 2.67
C ALA A 138 -8.51 -0.75 4.14
N GLU A 139 -7.38 -1.37 4.44
CA GLU A 139 -6.82 -1.44 5.80
C GLU A 139 -6.58 -0.07 6.44
N GLU A 140 -6.18 0.94 5.67
CA GLU A 140 -5.95 2.31 6.18
C GLU A 140 -7.19 2.92 6.84
N MET A 141 -8.37 2.45 6.44
CA MET A 141 -9.62 3.03 6.90
C MET A 141 -10.06 2.51 8.26
N ASP A 142 -9.55 1.36 8.72
CA ASP A 142 -10.03 0.65 9.92
C ASP A 142 -10.16 1.58 11.14
N ALA A 143 -9.16 2.44 11.36
CA ALA A 143 -9.13 3.39 12.46
C ALA A 143 -10.25 4.46 12.43
N THR A 144 -10.83 4.74 11.27
CA THR A 144 -11.86 5.78 11.06
C THR A 144 -13.18 5.24 10.52
N LEU A 145 -13.22 3.95 10.17
CA LEU A 145 -14.35 3.31 9.54
C LEU A 145 -15.57 3.33 10.45
N TRP A 146 -15.40 2.86 11.68
CA TRP A 146 -16.49 2.65 12.64
C TRP A 146 -17.03 3.94 13.26
N THR A 147 -16.30 5.05 13.16
CA THR A 147 -16.78 6.36 13.61
C THR A 147 -17.65 7.06 12.56
N LYS A 148 -17.50 6.68 11.29
CA LYS A 148 -18.21 7.30 10.17
C LYS A 148 -19.29 6.42 9.55
N TYR A 149 -19.06 5.11 9.47
CA TYR A 149 -19.99 4.14 8.88
C TYR A 149 -21.11 3.81 9.87
N LYS A 150 -22.36 3.96 9.44
CA LYS A 150 -23.55 3.70 10.26
C LYS A 150 -24.34 2.45 9.83
N GLY A 151 -23.86 1.73 8.83
CA GLY A 151 -24.50 0.51 8.35
C GLY A 151 -24.17 -0.73 9.19
N PRO A 152 -24.64 -1.91 8.76
CA PRO A 152 -24.47 -3.15 9.51
C PRO A 152 -22.99 -3.59 9.54
N PRO A 153 -22.35 -3.70 10.73
CA PRO A 153 -20.92 -4.01 10.84
C PRO A 153 -20.56 -5.39 10.30
N GLU A 154 -21.47 -6.35 10.37
CA GLU A 154 -21.30 -7.71 9.86
C GLU A 154 -21.15 -7.79 8.33
N LYS A 155 -21.54 -6.72 7.60
CA LYS A 155 -21.32 -6.62 6.16
C LYS A 155 -19.91 -6.18 5.80
N VAL A 156 -19.10 -5.75 6.76
CA VAL A 156 -17.83 -5.07 6.50
C VAL A 156 -16.65 -5.99 6.81
N MET A 157 -15.79 -6.18 5.82
CA MET A 157 -14.52 -6.89 5.96
C MET A 157 -13.39 -5.92 5.68
N VAL A 158 -12.56 -5.64 6.67
CA VAL A 158 -11.30 -4.94 6.44
C VAL A 158 -10.32 -5.92 5.81
N LEU A 159 -9.75 -5.58 4.65
CA LEU A 159 -8.80 -6.43 3.95
C LEU A 159 -7.37 -6.15 4.42
N PRO A 160 -6.75 -7.02 5.23
CA PRO A 160 -5.36 -6.85 5.63
C PRO A 160 -4.43 -7.04 4.44
N ARG A 161 -3.41 -6.20 4.34
CA ARG A 161 -2.46 -6.21 3.21
C ARG A 161 -1.05 -6.57 3.62
N SER A 162 -0.23 -6.86 2.63
CA SER A 162 1.20 -7.09 2.78
C SER A 162 1.91 -6.60 1.54
N LEU A 163 3.19 -6.26 1.66
CA LEU A 163 4.00 -5.98 0.48
C LEU A 163 4.27 -7.27 -0.29
N LEU A 164 4.26 -7.21 -1.62
CA LEU A 164 4.66 -8.35 -2.43
C LEU A 164 6.09 -8.79 -2.07
N PRO A 165 6.41 -10.09 -2.06
CA PRO A 165 7.74 -10.58 -1.72
C PRO A 165 8.86 -9.93 -2.55
N LEU A 166 8.61 -9.64 -3.83
CA LEU A 166 9.56 -8.95 -4.69
C LEU A 166 9.84 -7.51 -4.22
N SER A 167 8.80 -6.76 -3.84
CA SER A 167 8.94 -5.43 -3.26
C SER A 167 9.71 -5.46 -1.94
N VAL A 168 9.50 -6.48 -1.10
CA VAL A 168 10.27 -6.68 0.15
C VAL A 168 11.74 -6.91 -0.16
N ALA A 169 12.04 -7.81 -1.11
CA ALA A 169 13.41 -8.12 -1.52
C ALA A 169 14.14 -6.91 -2.08
N GLU A 170 13.47 -6.09 -2.90
CA GLU A 170 14.03 -4.85 -3.45
C GLU A 170 14.39 -3.84 -2.35
N ILE A 171 13.50 -3.65 -1.36
CA ILE A 171 13.76 -2.76 -0.22
C ILE A 171 14.99 -3.23 0.56
N ILE A 172 15.05 -4.52 0.93
CA ILE A 172 16.17 -5.08 1.70
C ILE A 172 17.47 -4.97 0.88
N GLY A 173 17.44 -5.37 -0.38
CA GLY A 173 18.59 -5.33 -1.28
C GLY A 173 19.16 -3.92 -1.42
N ALA A 174 18.31 -2.91 -1.58
CA ALA A 174 18.74 -1.51 -1.64
C ALA A 174 19.37 -1.04 -0.33
N VAL A 175 18.81 -1.40 0.82
CA VAL A 175 19.39 -1.02 2.12
C VAL A 175 20.76 -1.65 2.30
N VAL A 176 20.90 -2.94 2.00
CA VAL A 176 22.18 -3.67 2.09
C VAL A 176 23.21 -3.07 1.14
N GLN A 177 22.81 -2.75 -0.10
CA GLN A 177 23.67 -2.09 -1.08
C GLN A 177 24.18 -0.75 -0.54
N MET A 178 23.30 0.13 -0.06
CA MET A 178 23.68 1.45 0.47
C MET A 178 24.57 1.35 1.72
N GLN A 179 24.37 0.33 2.57
CA GLN A 179 25.26 0.08 3.71
C GLN A 179 26.65 -0.37 3.25
N SER A 180 26.72 -1.24 2.25
CA SER A 180 27.98 -1.73 1.68
C SER A 180 28.78 -0.61 1.04
N GLU A 181 28.15 0.22 0.21
CA GLU A 181 28.80 1.38 -0.46
C GLU A 181 29.38 2.37 0.55
N ARG A 182 28.71 2.56 1.69
CA ARG A 182 29.20 3.41 2.79
C ARG A 182 30.36 2.80 3.57
N ALA A 183 30.36 1.49 3.74
CA ALA A 183 31.43 0.78 4.44
C ALA A 183 32.69 0.64 3.57
N TYR A 184 32.52 0.51 2.24
CA TYR A 184 33.60 0.26 1.28
C TYR A 184 33.48 1.18 0.05
N PRO A 185 33.74 2.49 0.20
CA PRO A 185 33.64 3.42 -0.93
C PRO A 185 34.64 3.08 -2.03
N GLY A 186 34.15 2.86 -3.26
CA GLY A 186 34.95 2.61 -4.48
C GLY A 186 35.23 1.14 -4.84
N TYR A 187 34.61 0.18 -4.14
CA TYR A 187 34.78 -1.26 -4.39
C TYR A 187 33.62 -1.93 -5.16
N LEU A 188 32.62 -1.15 -5.57
CA LEU A 188 31.46 -1.59 -6.36
C LEU A 188 31.35 -0.76 -7.64
#